data_AF-A0A7W0ZLP3-F1
#
_entry.id   AF-A0A7W0ZLP3-F1
#
_cell.length_a   1.000
_cell.length_b   1.000
_cell.length_c   1.000
_cell.angle_alpha   90.00
_cell.angle_beta   90.00
_cell.angle_gamma   90.00
#
_symmetry.space_group_name_H-M   'P 1'
#
loop_
_entity.id
_entity.type
_entity.pdbx_description
1 polymer ?
#
loop_
_entity_poly.entity_id
_entity_poly.type
_entity_poly.pdbx_seq_one_letter_code
_entity_poly.pdbx_strand_id
1 'polypeptide(L)'
;TQSVAREREQRYKGKRVYSVRLEPNIKVFGLFDLREPEIAIAVLDTNTLAIGKPSTVRTAIDADFGGKRVDAELVQLATREANAVMGFAGTVPGIVARRIDLGSDQLSRPFRAVRGFYGALLTTASGFEFLTNLRTTDQTAAGELSKTLLALRDFIPGLLTQLPAAIGKAAAANARNIRINAHDAEVAIRVEIVPPGTVALIRRSLTTK
;
A
#
# COMPACT_ATOMS: atom_id res chain seq x y z
N THR A 1 -16.36 -3.37 -21.54
CA THR A 1 -17.56 -2.73 -20.97
C THR A 1 -17.10 -1.61 -20.07
N GLN A 2 -17.40 -0.35 -20.39
CA GLN A 2 -16.93 0.82 -19.64
C GLN A 2 -17.62 0.86 -18.26
N SER A 3 -16.85 0.75 -17.17
CA SER A 3 -17.37 0.91 -15.82
C SER A 3 -17.50 2.41 -15.51
N VAL A 4 -18.73 2.90 -15.43
CA VAL A 4 -19.01 4.30 -15.11
C VAL A 4 -19.01 4.45 -13.59
N ALA A 5 -17.84 4.76 -13.02
CA ALA A 5 -17.75 5.29 -11.67
C ALA A 5 -18.58 6.57 -11.60
N ARG A 6 -19.66 6.59 -10.81
CA ARG A 6 -20.43 7.82 -10.56
C ARG A 6 -19.68 8.64 -9.51
N GLU A 7 -18.92 9.61 -10.00
CA GLU A 7 -18.23 10.60 -9.17
C GLU A 7 -19.21 11.65 -8.68
N ARG A 8 -19.20 11.93 -7.38
CA ARG A 8 -19.97 13.01 -6.77
C ARG A 8 -19.03 13.90 -5.97
N GLU A 9 -18.77 15.10 -6.49
CA GLU A 9 -18.07 16.14 -5.75
C GLU A 9 -19.05 16.83 -4.79
N GLN A 10 -18.64 16.98 -3.53
CA GLN A 10 -19.36 17.76 -2.53
C GLN A 10 -18.40 18.65 -1.77
N ARG A 11 -18.84 19.85 -1.39
CA ARG A 11 -18.09 20.70 -0.48
C ARG A 11 -18.53 20.45 0.96
N TYR A 12 -17.58 20.28 1.86
CA TYR A 12 -17.82 20.18 3.30
C TYR A 12 -16.80 21.03 4.04
N LYS A 13 -17.29 22.03 4.80
CA LYS A 13 -16.45 23.04 5.48
C LYS A 13 -15.35 23.63 4.58
N GLY A 14 -15.70 24.00 3.35
CA GLY A 14 -14.73 24.57 2.39
C GLY A 14 -13.72 23.59 1.80
N LYS A 15 -13.68 22.32 2.21
CA LYS A 15 -12.88 21.26 1.56
C LYS A 15 -13.72 20.55 0.49
N ARG A 16 -13.06 20.05 -0.55
CA ARG A 16 -13.68 19.18 -1.57
C ARG A 16 -13.62 17.74 -1.11
N VAL A 17 -14.77 17.06 -1.17
CA VAL A 17 -14.94 15.64 -0.90
C VAL A 17 -15.37 14.98 -2.19
N TYR A 18 -14.55 14.05 -2.67
CA TYR A 18 -14.82 13.25 -3.86
C TYR A 18 -15.36 11.91 -3.42
N SER A 19 -16.63 11.63 -3.69
CA SER A 19 -17.23 10.32 -3.44
C SER A 19 -17.29 9.51 -4.73
N VAL A 20 -16.77 8.29 -4.69
CA VAL A 20 -16.87 7.30 -5.76
C VAL A 20 -17.69 6.14 -5.24
N ARG A 21 -18.80 5.85 -5.94
CA ARG A 21 -19.54 4.62 -5.71
C ARG A 21 -18.92 3.50 -6.54
N LEU A 22 -18.30 2.54 -5.87
CA LEU A 22 -17.80 1.29 -6.44
C LEU A 22 -18.99 0.35 -6.63
N GLU A 23 -19.07 -0.31 -7.78
CA GLU A 23 -20.01 -1.41 -7.96
C GLU A 23 -19.64 -2.55 -6.99
N PRO A 24 -20.62 -3.28 -6.43
CA PRO A 24 -20.40 -4.25 -5.35
C PRO A 24 -19.51 -5.46 -5.72
N ASN A 25 -19.03 -5.55 -6.96
CA ASN A 25 -18.21 -6.65 -7.47
C ASN A 25 -16.75 -6.29 -7.76
N ILE A 26 -16.26 -5.14 -7.29
CA ILE A 26 -14.85 -4.79 -7.47
C ILE A 26 -14.01 -5.54 -6.41
N LYS A 27 -13.53 -6.72 -6.78
CA LYS A 27 -12.44 -7.39 -6.07
C LYS A 27 -11.16 -6.60 -6.26
N VAL A 28 -10.79 -5.78 -5.28
CA VAL A 28 -9.50 -5.10 -5.31
C VAL A 28 -8.41 -6.17 -5.14
N PHE A 29 -7.53 -6.27 -6.14
CA PHE A 29 -6.49 -7.31 -6.27
C PHE A 29 -6.98 -8.77 -6.21
N GLY A 30 -8.25 -9.04 -6.46
CA GLY A 30 -8.79 -10.42 -6.43
C GLY A 30 -8.91 -11.04 -5.03
N LEU A 31 -8.51 -10.32 -3.97
CA LEU A 31 -8.31 -10.84 -2.61
C LEU A 31 -9.12 -10.12 -1.53
N PHE A 32 -9.63 -8.91 -1.82
CA PHE A 32 -10.36 -8.09 -0.85
C PHE A 32 -11.79 -7.82 -1.32
N ASP A 33 -12.77 -8.37 -0.61
CA ASP A 33 -14.17 -7.99 -0.75
C ASP A 33 -14.41 -6.64 -0.05
N LEU A 34 -14.41 -5.56 -0.83
CA LEU A 34 -14.89 -4.27 -0.36
C LEU A 34 -16.40 -4.32 -0.18
N ARG A 35 -16.84 -4.68 1.03
CA ARG A 35 -18.26 -4.69 1.43
C ARG A 35 -18.91 -3.30 1.47
N GLU A 36 -18.13 -2.23 1.31
CA GLU A 36 -18.64 -0.87 1.25
C GLU A 36 -18.60 -0.31 -0.18
N PRO A 37 -19.76 -0.02 -0.79
CA PRO A 37 -19.84 0.41 -2.19
C PRO A 37 -19.50 1.89 -2.37
N GLU A 38 -19.16 2.65 -1.33
CA GLU A 38 -18.89 4.09 -1.45
C GLU A 38 -17.62 4.48 -0.69
N ILE A 39 -16.64 4.97 -1.44
CA ILE A 39 -15.38 5.51 -0.92
C ILE A 39 -15.40 7.03 -1.18
N ALA A 40 -15.08 7.79 -0.15
CA ALA A 40 -14.84 9.22 -0.22
C ALA A 40 -13.36 9.53 -0.02
N ILE A 41 -12.90 10.60 -0.66
CA ILE A 41 -11.54 11.13 -0.55
C ILE A 41 -11.62 12.64 -0.33
N ALA A 42 -10.84 13.17 0.61
CA ALA A 42 -10.67 14.62 0.78
C ALA A 42 -9.22 14.96 1.09
N VAL A 43 -8.76 16.06 0.51
CA VAL A 43 -7.48 16.68 0.88
C VAL A 43 -7.70 17.46 2.17
N LEU A 44 -7.02 17.08 3.24
CA LEU A 44 -7.04 17.82 4.50
C LEU A 44 -6.05 18.99 4.44
N ASP A 45 -4.80 18.73 4.05
CA ASP A 45 -3.77 19.76 3.85
C ASP A 45 -2.79 19.35 2.73
N THR A 46 -1.71 20.13 2.54
CA THR A 46 -0.68 19.89 1.49
C THR A 46 -0.09 18.48 1.53
N ASN A 47 -0.10 17.82 2.69
CA ASN A 47 0.57 16.53 2.91
C ASN A 47 -0.39 15.43 3.38
N THR A 48 -1.70 15.70 3.43
CA THR A 48 -2.65 14.80 4.11
C THR A 48 -3.91 14.54 3.30
N LEU A 49 -4.18 13.25 3.08
CA LEU A 49 -5.38 12.76 2.43
C LEU A 49 -6.21 11.93 3.41
N ALA A 50 -7.50 12.24 3.52
CA ALA A 50 -8.48 11.39 4.18
C ALA A 50 -9.16 10.50 3.15
N ILE A 51 -9.12 9.18 3.34
CA ILE A 51 -9.76 8.18 2.48
C ILE A 51 -10.61 7.27 3.36
N GLY A 52 -11.86 7.02 2.98
CA GLY A 52 -12.73 6.10 3.71
C GLY A 52 -14.20 6.30 3.41
N LYS A 53 -15.08 6.00 4.35
CA LYS A 53 -16.52 6.29 4.20
C LYS A 53 -16.75 7.80 4.13
N PRO A 54 -17.78 8.27 3.41
CA PRO A 54 -18.15 9.69 3.40
C PRO A 54 -18.30 10.29 4.80
N SER A 55 -18.91 9.56 5.74
CA SER A 55 -19.04 10.01 7.14
C SER A 55 -17.69 10.14 7.85
N THR A 56 -16.80 9.15 7.69
CA THR A 56 -15.46 9.16 8.28
C THR A 56 -14.58 10.27 7.70
N VAL A 57 -14.65 10.52 6.39
CA VAL A 57 -13.93 11.62 5.74
C VAL A 57 -14.42 12.97 6.24
N ARG A 58 -15.73 13.14 6.45
CA ARG A 58 -16.27 14.36 7.08
C ARG A 58 -15.79 14.53 8.51
N THR A 59 -15.74 13.45 9.30
CA THR A 59 -15.17 13.47 10.65
C THR A 59 -13.68 13.84 10.64
N ALA A 60 -12.92 13.38 9.65
CA ALA A 60 -11.52 13.77 9.48
C ALA A 60 -11.38 15.27 9.15
N ILE A 61 -12.25 15.80 8.28
CA ILE A 61 -12.32 17.25 8.00
C ILE A 61 -12.73 18.04 9.25
N ASP A 62 -13.67 17.52 10.04
CA ASP A 62 -14.09 18.15 11.30
C ASP A 62 -12.94 18.21 12.32
N ALA A 63 -12.12 17.16 12.39
CA ALA A 63 -10.95 17.10 13.24
C ALA A 63 -9.83 18.04 12.76
N ASP A 64 -9.62 18.15 11.43
CA ASP A 64 -8.68 19.10 10.80
C ASP A 64 -9.04 20.55 11.16
N PHE A 65 -10.32 20.92 11.01
CA PHE A 65 -10.84 22.23 11.43
C PHE A 65 -10.72 22.49 12.94
N GLY A 66 -10.71 21.44 13.76
CA GLY A 66 -10.47 21.52 15.19
C GLY A 66 -9.00 21.72 15.57
N GLY A 67 -8.09 21.85 14.60
CA GLY A 67 -6.66 22.08 14.83
C GLY A 67 -5.88 20.82 15.23
N LYS A 68 -6.47 19.62 15.08
CA LYS A 68 -5.71 18.38 15.26
C LYS A 68 -4.77 18.20 14.08
N ARG A 69 -3.55 18.69 14.27
CA ARG A 69 -2.42 18.48 13.35
C ARG A 69 -2.16 16.99 13.18
N VAL A 70 -1.73 16.62 11.97
CA VAL A 70 -1.10 15.33 11.70
C VAL A 70 -0.01 15.08 12.75
N ASP A 71 0.02 13.87 13.28
CA ASP A 71 1.02 13.48 14.27
C ASP A 71 2.44 13.74 13.71
N ALA A 72 3.25 14.48 14.46
CA ALA A 72 4.62 14.81 14.05
C ALA A 72 5.45 13.54 13.84
N GLU A 73 5.15 12.45 14.56
CA GLU A 73 5.75 11.14 14.35
C GLU A 73 5.44 10.60 12.95
N LEU A 74 4.20 10.71 12.49
CA LEU A 74 3.81 10.25 11.15
C LEU A 74 4.47 11.09 10.04
N VAL A 75 4.59 12.41 10.25
CA VAL A 75 5.32 13.27 9.31
C VAL A 75 6.79 12.84 9.24
N GLN A 76 7.45 12.64 10.39
CA GLN A 76 8.84 12.17 10.43
C GLN A 76 9.01 10.82 9.75
N LEU A 77 8.08 9.88 9.94
CA LEU A 77 8.12 8.57 9.29
C LEU A 77 7.92 8.68 7.78
N ALA A 78 7.00 9.55 7.32
CA ALA A 78 6.78 9.78 5.89
C ALA A 78 7.97 10.49 5.22
N THR A 79 8.67 11.37 5.93
CA THR A 79 9.85 12.09 5.42
C THR A 79 11.19 11.42 5.78
N ARG A 80 11.16 10.19 6.29
CA ARG A 80 12.36 9.49 6.79
C ARG A 80 13.40 9.29 5.69
N GLU A 81 12.94 9.03 4.47
CA GLU A 81 13.79 8.84 3.30
C GLU A 81 13.96 10.16 2.55
N ALA A 82 15.10 10.84 2.78
CA ALA A 82 15.36 12.18 2.24
C ALA A 82 15.37 12.26 0.69
N ASN A 83 15.64 11.13 0.02
CA ASN A 83 15.68 11.03 -1.44
C ASN A 83 14.42 10.38 -2.04
N ALA A 84 13.35 10.25 -1.25
CA ALA A 84 12.10 9.70 -1.73
C ALA A 84 11.40 10.67 -2.69
N VAL A 85 10.90 10.15 -3.81
CA VAL A 85 9.99 10.87 -4.70
C VAL A 85 8.63 11.05 -4.01
N MET A 86 8.24 10.06 -3.21
CA MET A 86 7.01 10.08 -2.44
C MET A 86 7.23 9.30 -1.14
N GLY A 87 6.82 9.87 -0.02
CA GLY A 87 6.81 9.22 1.28
C GLY A 87 5.40 9.14 1.85
N PHE A 88 5.12 8.10 2.63
CA PHE A 88 3.82 7.90 3.27
C PHE A 88 3.97 7.26 4.64
N ALA A 89 3.03 7.54 5.54
CA ALA A 89 2.92 6.91 6.85
C ALA A 89 1.46 6.87 7.30
N GLY A 90 1.14 5.90 8.15
CA GLY A 90 -0.19 5.76 8.70
C GLY A 90 -0.23 4.86 9.93
N THR A 91 -1.23 5.10 10.77
CA THR A 91 -1.54 4.26 11.93
C THR A 91 -2.70 3.34 11.58
N VAL A 92 -2.62 2.09 12.03
CA VAL A 92 -3.69 1.08 11.89
C VAL A 92 -4.40 0.96 13.24
N PRO A 93 -5.63 1.48 13.38
CA PRO A 93 -6.39 1.35 14.61
C PRO A 93 -6.66 -0.13 14.92
N GLY A 94 -6.63 -0.52 16.20
CA GLY A 94 -6.83 -1.91 16.60
C GLY A 94 -8.19 -2.49 16.18
N ILE A 95 -9.22 -1.66 15.96
CA ILE A 95 -10.50 -2.12 15.40
C ILE A 95 -10.42 -2.49 13.92
N VAL A 96 -9.60 -1.77 13.14
CA VAL A 96 -9.33 -2.07 11.73
C VAL A 96 -8.47 -3.33 11.64
N ALA A 97 -7.39 -3.38 12.43
CA ALA A 97 -6.49 -4.53 12.46
C ALA A 97 -7.24 -5.84 12.77
N ARG A 98 -8.19 -5.83 13.72
CA ARG A 98 -9.01 -7.00 14.07
C ARG A 98 -9.93 -7.50 12.95
N ARG A 99 -10.26 -6.66 11.98
CA ARG A 99 -11.14 -7.01 10.84
C ARG A 99 -10.37 -7.54 9.64
N ILE A 100 -9.04 -7.60 9.69
CA ILE A 100 -8.26 -8.20 8.63
C ILE A 100 -8.57 -9.70 8.59
N ASP A 101 -9.09 -10.13 7.44
CA ASP A 101 -9.39 -11.50 7.09
C ASP A 101 -8.87 -11.75 5.67
N LEU A 102 -7.87 -12.63 5.57
CA LEU A 102 -7.21 -13.04 4.33
C LEU A 102 -7.67 -14.44 3.89
N GLY A 103 -8.83 -14.90 4.37
CA GLY A 103 -9.41 -16.21 4.04
C GLY A 103 -8.87 -17.37 4.88
N SER A 104 -7.89 -17.11 5.76
CA SER A 104 -7.47 -18.05 6.80
C SER A 104 -6.97 -17.31 8.04
N ASP A 105 -7.23 -17.87 9.23
CA ASP A 105 -6.78 -17.24 10.47
C ASP A 105 -5.25 -17.27 10.61
N GLN A 106 -4.59 -18.31 10.07
CA GLN A 106 -3.13 -18.41 10.01
C GLN A 106 -2.48 -17.27 9.21
N LEU A 107 -3.10 -16.84 8.10
CA LEU A 107 -2.62 -15.69 7.33
C LEU A 107 -3.05 -14.37 7.96
N SER A 108 -4.26 -14.31 8.52
CA SER A 108 -4.83 -13.05 9.02
C SER A 108 -4.20 -12.59 10.33
N ARG A 109 -3.97 -13.52 11.26
CA ARG A 109 -3.52 -13.22 12.63
C ARG A 109 -2.25 -12.35 12.67
N PRO A 110 -1.17 -12.63 11.91
CA PRO A 110 0.02 -11.79 11.92
C PRO A 110 -0.26 -10.34 11.45
N PHE A 111 -1.17 -10.15 10.49
CA PHE A 111 -1.56 -8.81 10.03
C PHE A 111 -2.39 -8.05 11.06
N ARG A 112 -3.16 -8.74 11.93
CA ARG A 112 -3.91 -8.09 13.02
C ARG A 112 -3.00 -7.47 14.08
N ALA A 113 -1.73 -7.84 14.12
CA ALA A 113 -0.73 -7.25 15.01
C ALA A 113 -0.15 -5.92 14.47
N VAL A 114 -0.40 -5.58 13.21
CA VAL A 114 0.07 -4.30 12.63
C VAL A 114 -0.63 -3.12 13.30
N ARG A 115 0.15 -2.12 13.68
CA ARG A 115 -0.28 -0.88 14.34
C ARG A 115 0.06 0.36 13.53
N GLY A 116 0.96 0.25 12.56
CA GLY A 116 1.25 1.33 11.65
C GLY A 116 2.05 0.82 10.46
N PHE A 117 2.18 1.69 9.48
CA PHE A 117 3.01 1.47 8.32
C PHE A 117 3.62 2.79 7.89
N TYR A 118 4.77 2.73 7.24
CA TYR A 118 5.36 3.86 6.54
C TYR A 118 6.20 3.35 5.40
N GLY A 119 6.54 4.22 4.45
CA GLY A 119 7.27 3.79 3.29
C GLY A 119 7.54 4.92 2.33
N ALA A 120 8.24 4.56 1.25
CA ALA A 120 8.67 5.51 0.25
C ALA A 120 8.78 4.86 -1.13
N LEU A 121 8.58 5.67 -2.16
CA LEU A 121 8.99 5.39 -3.52
C LEU A 121 10.27 6.17 -3.81
N LEU A 122 11.34 5.46 -4.09
CA LEU A 122 12.65 6.01 -4.41
C LEU A 122 12.98 5.79 -5.89
N THR A 123 13.75 6.70 -6.46
CA THR A 123 14.39 6.51 -7.77
C THR A 123 15.75 5.86 -7.60
N THR A 124 16.05 4.84 -8.41
CA THR A 124 17.37 4.20 -8.48
C THR A 124 17.99 4.43 -9.85
N ALA A 125 19.26 4.04 -10.02
CA ALA A 125 19.93 4.09 -11.32
C ALA A 125 19.26 3.18 -12.37
N SER A 126 18.57 2.12 -11.93
CA SER A 126 17.95 1.07 -12.75
C SER A 126 16.43 1.22 -12.93
N GLY A 127 15.78 2.08 -12.14
CA GLY A 127 14.33 2.21 -12.11
C GLY A 127 13.83 2.82 -10.79
N PHE A 128 12.97 2.09 -10.09
CA PHE A 128 12.35 2.53 -8.84
C PHE A 128 12.48 1.47 -7.75
N GLU A 129 12.66 1.91 -6.51
CA GLU A 129 12.56 1.05 -5.33
C GLU A 129 11.35 1.48 -4.51
N PHE A 130 10.48 0.53 -4.20
CA PHE A 130 9.40 0.73 -3.25
C PHE A 130 9.79 0.12 -1.91
N LEU A 131 9.80 0.94 -0.88
CA LEU A 131 10.08 0.55 0.49
C LEU A 131 8.81 0.69 1.33
N THR A 132 8.49 -0.31 2.14
CA THR A 132 7.38 -0.27 3.09
C THR A 132 7.78 -0.99 4.36
N ASN A 133 7.60 -0.33 5.49
CA ASN A 133 7.80 -0.88 6.82
C ASN A 133 6.43 -1.02 7.49
N LEU A 134 6.21 -2.18 8.11
CA LEU A 134 5.03 -2.49 8.91
C LEU A 134 5.45 -2.56 10.37
N ARG A 135 4.87 -1.71 11.22
CA ARG A 135 5.12 -1.72 12.67
C ARG A 135 4.08 -2.60 13.35
N THR A 136 4.54 -3.58 14.12
CA THR A 136 3.71 -4.51 14.89
C THR A 136 3.63 -4.09 16.36
N THR A 137 2.88 -4.85 17.17
CA THR A 137 2.80 -4.63 18.63
C THR A 137 4.12 -4.88 19.35
N ASP A 138 4.90 -5.84 18.85
CA ASP A 138 6.13 -6.33 19.46
C ASP A 138 6.97 -7.10 18.42
N GLN A 139 8.18 -7.48 18.84
CA GLN A 139 9.15 -8.22 18.01
C GLN A 139 8.69 -9.62 17.63
N THR A 140 7.97 -10.31 18.52
CA THR A 140 7.44 -11.66 18.23
C THR A 140 6.44 -11.59 17.09
N ALA A 141 5.52 -10.62 17.14
CA ALA A 141 4.56 -10.36 16.08
C ALA A 141 5.23 -9.96 14.74
N ALA A 142 6.30 -9.18 14.77
CA ALA A 142 7.08 -8.87 13.57
C ALA A 142 7.69 -10.14 12.96
N GLY A 143 8.22 -11.03 13.80
CA GLY A 143 8.76 -12.32 13.39
C GLY A 143 7.70 -13.23 12.73
N GLU A 144 6.50 -13.32 13.31
CA GLU A 144 5.37 -14.06 12.72
C GLU A 144 4.95 -13.45 11.38
N LEU A 145 4.78 -12.13 11.32
CA LEU A 145 4.38 -11.42 10.12
C LEU A 145 5.40 -11.59 8.98
N SER A 146 6.69 -11.47 9.29
CA SER A 146 7.77 -11.68 8.32
C SER A 146 7.76 -13.09 7.73
N LYS A 147 7.59 -14.12 8.58
CA LYS A 147 7.46 -15.52 8.10
C LYS A 147 6.25 -15.69 7.18
N THR A 148 5.11 -15.10 7.53
CA THR A 148 3.90 -15.16 6.69
C THR A 148 4.11 -14.43 5.37
N LEU A 149 4.76 -13.27 5.37
CA LEU A 149 5.08 -12.52 4.15
C LEU A 149 6.08 -13.26 3.26
N LEU A 150 7.08 -13.94 3.85
CA LEU A 150 8.03 -14.77 3.11
C LEU A 150 7.32 -15.96 2.45
N ALA A 151 6.46 -16.66 3.20
CA ALA A 151 5.64 -17.74 2.65
C ALA A 151 4.74 -17.26 1.50
N LEU A 152 4.12 -16.08 1.65
CA LEU A 152 3.31 -15.47 0.60
C LEU A 152 4.15 -15.10 -0.63
N ARG A 153 5.32 -14.49 -0.44
CA ARG A 153 6.26 -14.17 -1.52
C ARG A 153 6.62 -15.41 -2.34
N ASP A 154 6.88 -16.52 -1.67
CA ASP A 154 7.29 -17.76 -2.34
C ASP A 154 6.11 -18.41 -3.10
N PHE A 155 4.88 -18.13 -2.68
CA PHE A 155 3.65 -18.61 -3.34
C PHE A 155 3.22 -17.74 -4.54
N ILE A 156 3.46 -16.42 -4.49
CA ILE A 156 3.03 -15.45 -5.51
C ILE A 156 3.41 -15.86 -6.95
N PRO A 157 4.66 -16.27 -7.26
CA PRO A 157 5.04 -16.66 -8.62
C PRO A 157 4.15 -17.74 -9.22
N GLY A 158 3.68 -18.70 -8.41
CA GLY A 158 2.79 -19.78 -8.86
C GLY A 158 1.37 -19.31 -9.20
N LEU A 159 0.91 -18.21 -8.59
CA LEU A 159 -0.35 -17.55 -8.95
C LEU A 159 -0.20 -16.69 -10.21
N LEU A 160 0.96 -16.04 -10.36
CA LEU A 160 1.22 -15.13 -11.49
C LEU A 160 1.38 -15.86 -12.84
N THR A 161 1.61 -17.17 -12.85
CA THR A 161 1.63 -17.97 -14.09
C THR A 161 0.24 -18.11 -14.73
N GLN A 162 -0.83 -17.82 -13.97
CA GLN A 162 -2.21 -17.81 -14.51
C GLN A 162 -2.54 -16.51 -15.27
N LEU A 163 -1.66 -15.50 -15.19
CA LEU A 163 -1.81 -14.26 -15.95
C LEU A 163 -1.30 -14.42 -17.39
N PRO A 164 -1.76 -13.57 -18.34
CA PRO A 164 -1.22 -13.55 -19.70
C PRO A 164 0.31 -13.47 -19.70
N ALA A 165 0.97 -14.26 -20.56
CA ALA A 165 2.41 -14.54 -20.50
C ALA A 165 3.32 -13.30 -20.40
N ALA A 166 2.96 -12.20 -21.08
CA ALA A 166 3.70 -10.94 -21.03
C ALA A 166 3.67 -10.29 -19.63
N ILE A 167 2.53 -10.37 -18.93
CA ILE A 167 2.33 -9.81 -17.59
C ILE A 167 2.87 -10.79 -16.53
N GLY A 168 2.55 -12.07 -16.67
CA GLY A 168 2.95 -13.11 -15.73
C GLY A 168 4.46 -13.25 -15.59
N LYS A 169 5.22 -13.20 -16.70
CA LYS A 169 6.69 -13.33 -16.66
C LYS A 169 7.38 -12.14 -16.02
N ALA A 170 6.94 -10.91 -16.31
CA ALA A 170 7.50 -9.70 -15.71
C ALA A 170 7.13 -9.59 -14.21
N ALA A 171 5.87 -9.87 -13.86
CA ALA A 171 5.42 -9.86 -12.47
C ALA A 171 6.12 -10.96 -11.64
N ALA A 172 6.27 -12.17 -12.18
CA ALA A 172 6.97 -13.26 -11.48
C ALA A 172 8.47 -12.98 -11.30
N ALA A 173 9.11 -12.30 -12.26
CA ALA A 173 10.50 -11.88 -12.13
C ALA A 173 10.67 -10.84 -11.00
N ASN A 174 9.77 -9.86 -10.92
CA ASN A 174 9.82 -8.83 -9.88
C ASN A 174 9.39 -9.36 -8.49
N ALA A 175 8.47 -10.33 -8.41
CA ALA A 175 8.07 -10.96 -7.16
C ALA A 175 9.24 -11.63 -6.41
N ARG A 176 10.26 -12.12 -7.16
CA ARG A 176 11.48 -12.68 -6.57
C ARG A 176 12.43 -11.61 -6.01
N ASN A 177 12.31 -10.37 -6.46
CA ASN A 177 13.10 -9.25 -5.96
C ASN A 177 12.54 -8.65 -4.67
N ILE A 178 11.43 -9.18 -4.16
CA ILE A 178 10.86 -8.77 -2.88
C ILE A 178 11.78 -9.25 -1.75
N ARG A 179 12.38 -8.28 -1.05
CA ARG A 179 13.17 -8.52 0.17
C ARG A 179 12.31 -8.21 1.37
N ILE A 180 12.26 -9.13 2.33
CA ILE A 180 11.48 -9.00 3.56
C ILE A 180 12.44 -9.23 4.72
N ASN A 181 12.58 -8.25 5.59
CA ASN A 181 13.44 -8.30 6.77
C ASN A 181 12.62 -7.88 7.99
N ALA A 182 12.78 -8.60 9.11
CA ALA A 182 12.24 -8.16 10.40
C ALA A 182 13.38 -7.61 11.26
N HIS A 183 13.15 -6.48 11.91
CA HIS A 183 14.04 -5.90 12.91
C HIS A 183 13.21 -5.23 13.99
N ASP A 184 13.48 -5.56 15.25
CA ASP A 184 12.65 -5.15 16.38
C ASP A 184 11.17 -5.46 16.14
N ALA A 185 10.28 -4.50 16.42
CA ALA A 185 8.85 -4.59 16.15
C ALA A 185 8.46 -4.12 14.74
N GLU A 186 9.38 -4.19 13.77
CA GLU A 186 9.13 -3.76 12.39
C GLU A 186 9.45 -4.86 11.36
N VAL A 187 8.68 -4.88 10.29
CA VAL A 187 8.95 -5.68 9.09
C VAL A 187 9.11 -4.77 7.90
N ALA A 188 10.31 -4.72 7.34
CA ALA A 188 10.63 -3.97 6.14
C ALA A 188 10.45 -4.86 4.90
N ILE A 189 9.71 -4.34 3.92
CA ILE A 189 9.46 -4.92 2.62
C ILE A 189 10.07 -3.97 1.59
N ARG A 190 10.95 -4.50 0.73
CA ARG A 190 11.54 -3.74 -0.36
C ARG A 190 11.30 -4.44 -1.68
N VAL A 191 10.91 -3.68 -2.69
CA VAL A 191 10.67 -4.17 -4.04
C VAL A 191 11.40 -3.26 -5.01
N GLU A 192 12.40 -3.82 -5.69
CA GLU A 192 13.01 -3.13 -6.83
C GLU A 192 12.19 -3.44 -8.08
N ILE A 193 11.65 -2.38 -8.69
CA ILE A 193 10.89 -2.45 -9.93
C ILE A 193 11.84 -2.04 -11.05
N VAL A 194 12.26 -3.03 -11.82
CA VAL A 194 12.98 -2.81 -13.07
C VAL A 194 11.96 -2.74 -14.21
N PRO A 195 11.82 -1.59 -14.91
CA PRO A 195 10.88 -1.47 -16.00
C PRO A 195 11.13 -2.52 -17.09
N PRO A 196 10.09 -3.16 -17.65
CA PRO A 196 10.24 -4.05 -18.79
C PRO A 196 10.78 -3.25 -19.98
N GLY A 197 12.04 -3.48 -20.34
CA GLY A 197 12.75 -2.74 -21.39
C GLY A 197 14.19 -2.38 -21.01
N THR A 198 14.52 -2.28 -19.72
CA THR A 198 15.90 -1.96 -19.29
C THR A 198 16.88 -3.06 -19.69
N VAL A 199 16.46 -4.33 -19.62
CA VAL A 199 17.27 -5.46 -20.11
C VAL A 199 17.48 -5.41 -21.63
N ALA A 200 16.48 -4.96 -22.40
CA ALA A 200 16.63 -4.82 -23.85
C ALA A 200 17.57 -3.65 -24.21
N LEU A 201 17.51 -2.54 -23.47
CA LEU A 201 18.41 -1.39 -23.64
C LEU A 201 19.86 -1.74 -23.25
N ILE A 202 20.07 -2.46 -22.15
CA ILE A 202 21.38 -2.95 -21.70
C ILE A 202 21.95 -3.98 -22.69
N ARG A 203 21.11 -4.89 -23.22
CA ARG A 203 21.57 -5.89 -24.19
C ARG A 203 21.94 -5.27 -25.53
N ARG A 204 21.24 -4.19 -25.93
CA ARG A 204 21.52 -3.42 -27.16
C ARG A 204 22.80 -2.61 -27.05
N SER A 205 23.10 -2.03 -25.87
CA SER A 205 24.37 -1.31 -25.64
C SER A 205 25.59 -2.24 -25.55
N LEU A 206 25.38 -3.52 -25.17
CA LEU A 206 26.45 -4.53 -25.13
C LEU A 206 26.67 -5.27 -26.46
N THR A 207 25.79 -5.11 -27.45
CA THR A 207 25.91 -5.76 -28.77
C THR A 207 26.32 -4.81 -29.90
N THR A 208 26.41 -3.51 -29.66
CA THR A 208 27.15 -2.57 -30.51
C THR A 208 28.63 -2.59 -30.16
N LYS A 209 29.36 -3.54 -30.74
CA LYS A 209 30.79 -3.41 -31.06
C LYS A 209 31.01 -3.91 -32.48
#